data_AF-A0AAP0E793-F1
#
_entry.id   AF-A0AAP0E793-F1
#
_cell.length_a   1.000
_cell.length_b   1.000
_cell.length_c   1.000
_cell.angle_alpha   90.00
_cell.angle_beta   90.00
_cell.angle_gamma   90.00
#
_symmetry.space_group_name_H-M   'P 1'
#
loop_
_entity.id
_entity.type
_entity.pdbx_description
1 polymer ?
#
loop_
_entity_poly.entity_id
_entity_poly.type
_entity_poly.pdbx_seq_one_letter_code
_entity_poly.pdbx_strand_id
1 'polypeptide(L)'
;MKEIAPLLEALQKYWPSLSCSGSSTCHGGKGPFWAHEVEKHGTCASSVLRDEYNYFLATINLYQKYNFTEILIKAGYLPSNEEKYPLGGIISAVEIAVGATPLIVCSHGAVEELRICFHKDFQPRDCVADASSHGNTFASSSCPRYVSLPEYTGNGHGSTATKT
;
A
#
# COMPACT_ATOMS: atom_id res chain seq x y z
N MET A 1 20.17 -9.19 3.00
CA MET A 1 20.42 -8.22 1.90
C MET A 1 21.18 -8.77 0.67
N LYS A 2 22.25 -9.58 0.77
CA LYS A 2 22.89 -10.14 -0.45
C LYS A 2 21.92 -10.98 -1.29
N GLU A 3 21.04 -11.72 -0.62
CA GLU A 3 20.05 -12.61 -1.24
C GLU A 3 19.02 -11.87 -2.11
N ILE A 4 18.76 -10.58 -1.83
CA ILE A 4 17.77 -9.78 -2.56
C ILE A 4 18.40 -8.89 -3.63
N ALA A 5 19.71 -9.03 -3.90
CA ALA A 5 20.41 -8.21 -4.90
C ALA A 5 19.70 -8.16 -6.27
N PRO A 6 19.13 -9.28 -6.80
CA PRO A 6 18.39 -9.25 -8.06
C PRO A 6 17.09 -8.43 -8.01
N LEU A 7 16.56 -8.14 -6.83
CA LEU A 7 15.30 -7.44 -6.62
C LEU A 7 15.49 -5.95 -6.27
N LEU A 8 16.73 -5.49 -6.08
CA LEU A 8 16.99 -4.15 -5.56
C LEU A 8 16.40 -3.03 -6.41
N GLU A 9 16.49 -3.13 -7.74
CA GLU A 9 15.90 -2.13 -8.64
C GLU A 9 14.37 -2.04 -8.47
N ALA A 10 13.70 -3.20 -8.39
CA ALA A 10 12.26 -3.27 -8.19
C ALA A 10 11.86 -2.75 -6.81
N LEU A 11 12.61 -3.10 -5.76
CA LEU A 11 12.36 -2.65 -4.41
C LEU A 11 12.56 -1.14 -4.27
N GLN A 12 13.62 -0.58 -4.87
CA GLN A 12 13.86 0.86 -4.90
C GLN A 12 12.73 1.63 -5.58
N LYS A 13 12.17 1.07 -6.65
CA LYS A 13 11.11 1.72 -7.43
C LYS A 13 9.73 1.58 -6.78
N TYR A 14 9.37 0.39 -6.33
CA TYR A 14 7.99 0.06 -5.93
C TYR A 14 7.79 -0.07 -4.42
N TRP A 15 8.86 -0.19 -3.64
CA TRP A 15 8.80 -0.25 -2.19
C TRP A 15 9.78 0.72 -1.49
N PRO A 16 9.79 2.02 -1.86
CA PRO A 16 10.72 2.98 -1.28
C PRO A 16 10.39 3.30 0.19
N SER A 17 11.39 3.78 0.93
CA SER A 17 11.16 4.48 2.21
C SER A 17 10.75 5.92 1.93
N LEU A 18 9.69 6.38 2.58
CA LEU A 18 9.31 7.81 2.62
C LEU A 18 9.91 8.55 3.83
N SER A 19 10.61 7.83 4.72
CA SER A 19 11.33 8.39 5.87
C SER A 19 12.78 8.74 5.51
N CYS A 20 13.24 9.90 5.98
CA CYS A 20 14.65 10.31 5.91
C CYS A 20 15.54 9.61 6.94
N SER A 21 14.94 8.99 7.96
CA SER A 21 15.67 8.24 8.99
C SER A 21 15.60 6.73 8.72
N GLY A 22 16.63 6.00 9.17
CA GLY A 22 16.62 4.54 9.13
C GLY A 22 15.47 3.96 9.96
N SER A 23 14.93 2.83 9.51
CA SER A 23 13.92 2.08 10.23
C SER A 23 14.56 1.31 11.39
N SER A 24 13.83 1.11 12.48
CA SER A 24 14.32 0.27 13.60
C SER A 24 14.46 -1.18 13.16
N THR A 25 15.48 -1.86 13.65
CA THR A 25 15.63 -3.32 13.49
C THR A 25 15.22 -4.03 14.77
N CYS A 26 14.93 -5.33 14.70
CA CYS A 26 14.51 -6.12 15.86
C CYS A 26 15.58 -6.21 16.95
N HIS A 27 16.83 -5.92 16.61
CA HIS A 27 17.98 -5.94 17.53
C HIS A 27 18.35 -4.55 18.10
N GLY A 28 17.42 -3.59 18.06
CA GLY A 28 17.61 -2.25 18.63
C GLY A 28 18.49 -1.32 17.79
N GLY A 29 18.80 -1.72 16.56
CA GLY A 29 19.58 -0.93 15.61
C GLY A 29 18.72 -0.13 14.63
N LYS A 30 19.40 0.46 13.64
CA LYS A 30 18.78 1.18 12.53
C LYS A 30 19.29 0.61 11.21
N GLY A 31 18.41 0.45 10.24
CA GLY A 31 18.74 -0.12 8.94
C GLY A 31 17.84 0.34 7.81
N PRO A 32 18.03 -0.20 6.60
CA PRO A 32 17.11 0.01 5.49
C PRO A 32 15.69 -0.41 5.86
N PHE A 33 14.70 0.25 5.27
CA PHE A 33 13.29 -0.06 5.49
C PHE A 33 12.97 -1.55 5.28
N TRP A 34 13.50 -2.16 4.22
CA TRP A 34 13.28 -3.58 3.94
C TRP A 34 13.83 -4.52 5.02
N ALA A 35 14.89 -4.13 5.73
CA ALA A 35 15.39 -4.93 6.85
C ALA A 35 14.36 -4.99 7.99
N HIS A 36 13.69 -3.86 8.28
CA HIS A 36 12.58 -3.83 9.25
C HIS A 36 11.45 -4.78 8.82
N GLU A 37 11.02 -4.67 7.55
CA GLU A 37 9.90 -5.45 7.04
C GLU A 37 10.16 -6.96 7.09
N VAL A 38 11.35 -7.41 6.69
CA VAL A 38 11.65 -8.85 6.71
C VAL A 38 11.87 -9.36 8.12
N GLU A 39 12.59 -8.65 8.98
CA GLU A 39 12.86 -9.08 10.36
C GLU A 39 11.57 -9.16 11.18
N LYS A 40 10.72 -8.13 11.08
CA LYS A 40 9.51 -8.00 11.90
C LYS A 40 8.31 -8.76 11.34
N HIS A 41 8.17 -8.86 10.02
CA HIS A 41 6.99 -9.44 9.37
C HIS A 41 7.33 -10.67 8.51
N GLY A 42 8.38 -10.60 7.69
CA GLY A 42 8.77 -11.68 6.78
C GLY A 42 9.13 -13.00 7.48
N THR A 43 9.87 -12.94 8.59
CA THR A 43 10.26 -14.13 9.38
C THR A 43 9.06 -14.96 9.87
N CYS A 44 7.95 -14.29 10.21
CA CYS A 44 6.70 -14.93 10.62
C CYS A 44 5.96 -15.63 9.47
N ALA A 45 6.30 -15.29 8.21
CA ALA A 45 5.71 -15.91 7.02
C ALA A 45 6.48 -17.15 6.53
N SER A 46 7.54 -17.58 7.23
CA SER A 46 8.46 -18.68 6.85
C SER A 46 7.78 -20.01 6.49
N SER A 47 6.60 -20.29 7.06
CA SER A 47 5.81 -21.49 6.71
C SER A 47 5.26 -21.49 5.28
N VAL A 48 5.17 -20.32 4.64
CA VAL A 48 4.67 -20.11 3.26
C VAL A 48 5.79 -19.55 2.37
N LEU A 49 6.51 -18.53 2.86
CA LEU A 49 7.59 -17.83 2.17
C LEU A 49 8.90 -18.12 2.90
N ARG A 50 9.64 -19.12 2.42
CA ARG A 50 10.70 -19.79 3.18
C ARG A 50 11.93 -18.94 3.51
N ASP A 51 12.19 -17.89 2.74
CA ASP A 51 13.41 -17.08 2.82
C ASP A 51 13.15 -15.61 2.43
N GLU A 52 14.16 -14.75 2.66
CA GLU A 52 14.08 -13.31 2.36
C GLU A 52 13.74 -13.07 0.88
N TYR A 53 14.41 -13.79 -0.03
CA TYR A 53 14.23 -13.62 -1.47
C TYR A 53 12.79 -13.87 -1.89
N ASN A 54 12.20 -15.00 -1.46
CA ASN A 54 10.83 -15.36 -1.77
C ASN A 54 9.82 -14.41 -1.14
N TYR A 55 10.09 -13.87 0.06
CA TYR A 55 9.24 -12.87 0.69
C TYR A 55 9.11 -11.59 -0.16
N PHE A 56 10.24 -11.04 -0.59
CA PHE A 56 10.24 -9.83 -1.43
C PHE A 56 9.73 -10.09 -2.85
N LEU A 57 10.11 -11.22 -3.46
CA LEU A 57 9.65 -11.59 -4.80
C LEU A 57 8.12 -11.74 -4.84
N ALA A 58 7.55 -12.47 -3.86
CA ALA A 58 6.10 -12.62 -3.77
C ALA A 58 5.40 -11.26 -3.60
N THR A 59 5.94 -10.39 -2.75
CA THR A 59 5.36 -9.06 -2.52
C THR A 59 5.36 -8.20 -3.77
N ILE A 60 6.50 -8.12 -4.48
CA ILE A 60 6.59 -7.38 -5.74
C ILE A 60 5.66 -7.96 -6.81
N ASN A 61 5.59 -9.29 -6.94
CA ASN A 61 4.68 -9.94 -7.89
C ASN A 61 3.21 -9.63 -7.59
N LEU A 62 2.80 -9.63 -6.31
CA LEU A 62 1.44 -9.26 -5.91
C LEU A 62 1.15 -7.78 -6.18
N TYR A 63 2.08 -6.89 -5.85
CA TYR A 63 1.95 -5.46 -6.13
C TYR A 63 1.77 -5.19 -7.64
N GLN A 64 2.55 -5.85 -8.49
CA GLN A 64 2.43 -5.70 -9.94
C GLN A 64 1.14 -6.32 -10.50
N LYS A 65 0.72 -7.48 -9.97
CA LYS A 65 -0.52 -8.15 -10.37
C LYS A 65 -1.76 -7.31 -10.04
N TYR A 66 -1.77 -6.67 -8.87
CA TYR A 66 -2.88 -5.83 -8.39
C TYR A 66 -2.46 -4.36 -8.38
N ASN A 67 -2.20 -3.80 -9.56
CA ASN A 67 -1.79 -2.40 -9.72
C ASN A 67 -2.93 -1.43 -9.37
N PHE A 68 -2.99 -1.02 -8.10
CA PHE A 68 -4.05 -0.15 -7.60
C PHE A 68 -4.11 1.22 -8.27
N THR A 69 -2.96 1.79 -8.63
CA THR A 69 -2.94 3.07 -9.35
C THR A 69 -3.69 2.96 -10.67
N GLU A 70 -3.44 1.89 -11.42
CA GLU A 70 -4.12 1.65 -12.70
C GLU A 70 -5.61 1.32 -12.50
N ILE A 71 -5.96 0.51 -11.50
CA ILE A 71 -7.35 0.18 -11.14
C ILE A 71 -8.14 1.46 -10.86
N LEU A 72 -7.60 2.34 -10.01
CA LEU A 72 -8.26 3.57 -9.60
C LEU A 72 -8.39 4.57 -10.75
N ILE A 73 -7.33 4.77 -11.54
CA ILE A 73 -7.36 5.64 -12.73
C ILE A 73 -8.41 5.16 -13.74
N LYS A 74 -8.46 3.85 -14.04
CA LYS A 74 -9.46 3.27 -14.97
C LYS A 74 -10.89 3.45 -14.47
N ALA A 75 -11.08 3.48 -13.15
CA ALA A 75 -12.37 3.75 -12.53
C ALA A 75 -12.69 5.24 -12.35
N GLY A 76 -11.81 6.15 -12.81
CA GLY A 76 -12.02 7.60 -12.78
C GLY A 76 -11.56 8.29 -11.49
N TYR A 77 -10.81 7.60 -10.63
CA TYR A 77 -10.22 8.16 -9.41
C TYR A 77 -8.77 8.57 -9.66
N LEU A 78 -8.58 9.78 -10.19
CA LEU A 78 -7.25 10.33 -10.48
C LEU A 78 -6.69 11.07 -9.26
N PRO A 79 -5.35 11.11 -9.07
CA PRO A 79 -4.76 12.02 -8.11
C PRO A 79 -5.16 13.47 -8.40
N SER A 80 -5.61 14.21 -7.37
CA SER A 80 -6.00 15.62 -7.43
C SER A 80 -5.90 16.24 -6.04
N ASN A 81 -5.41 17.49 -5.97
CA ASN A 81 -5.37 18.28 -4.74
C ASN A 81 -6.69 19.02 -4.46
N GLU A 82 -7.63 19.03 -5.40
CA GLU A 82 -8.90 19.76 -5.31
C GLU A 82 -10.11 18.81 -5.21
N GLU A 83 -10.07 17.70 -5.95
CA GLU A 83 -11.19 16.76 -6.05
C GLU A 83 -11.30 15.88 -4.79
N LYS A 84 -12.55 15.53 -4.43
CA LYS A 84 -12.82 14.58 -3.35
C LYS A 84 -13.74 13.48 -3.84
N TYR A 85 -13.32 12.25 -3.60
CA TYR A 85 -14.01 11.07 -4.11
C TYR A 85 -14.84 10.39 -3.03
N PRO A 86 -16.01 9.84 -3.37
CA PRO A 86 -16.78 9.02 -2.44
C PRO A 86 -15.98 7.77 -2.07
N LEU A 87 -15.73 7.56 -0.78
CA LEU A 87 -14.95 6.43 -0.27
C LEU A 87 -15.53 5.08 -0.73
N GLY A 88 -16.86 4.94 -0.71
CA GLY A 88 -17.53 3.72 -1.16
C GLY A 88 -17.28 3.42 -2.65
N GLY A 89 -17.05 4.46 -3.47
CA GLY A 89 -16.72 4.29 -4.88
C GLY A 89 -15.32 3.72 -5.09
N ILE A 90 -14.34 4.19 -4.29
CA ILE A 90 -12.97 3.65 -4.28
C ILE A 90 -12.98 2.18 -3.84
N ILE A 91 -13.67 1.87 -2.74
CA ILE A 91 -13.80 0.49 -2.24
C ILE A 91 -14.41 -0.41 -3.32
N SER A 92 -15.52 0.02 -3.94
CA SER A 92 -16.20 -0.76 -4.99
C SER A 92 -15.32 -0.99 -6.21
N ALA A 93 -14.55 0.01 -6.65
CA ALA A 93 -13.66 -0.13 -7.81
C ALA A 93 -12.58 -1.19 -7.58
N VAL A 94 -12.01 -1.22 -6.38
CA VAL A 94 -11.00 -2.21 -6.00
C VAL A 94 -11.63 -3.59 -5.84
N GLU A 95 -12.80 -3.69 -5.21
CA GLU A 95 -13.51 -4.95 -5.05
C GLU A 95 -13.85 -5.59 -6.40
N ILE A 96 -14.33 -4.81 -7.37
CA ILE A 96 -14.61 -5.27 -8.73
C ILE A 96 -13.34 -5.79 -9.41
N ALA A 97 -12.20 -5.11 -9.24
CA ALA A 97 -10.96 -5.46 -9.92
C ALA A 97 -10.21 -6.64 -9.27
N VAL A 98 -10.29 -6.77 -7.94
CA VAL A 98 -9.52 -7.75 -7.15
C VAL A 98 -10.37 -8.97 -6.80
N GLY A 99 -11.69 -8.83 -6.69
CA GLY A 99 -12.61 -9.86 -6.21
C GLY A 99 -12.64 -10.01 -4.69
N ALA A 100 -12.14 -9.01 -3.95
CA ALA A 100 -12.15 -8.95 -2.49
C ALA A 100 -12.23 -7.50 -2.01
N THR A 101 -12.92 -7.26 -0.90
CA THR A 101 -13.09 -5.92 -0.35
C THR A 101 -11.79 -5.45 0.34
N PRO A 102 -11.22 -4.29 -0.06
CA PRO A 102 -10.03 -3.75 0.59
C PRO A 102 -10.36 -3.10 1.93
N LEU A 103 -9.34 -2.91 2.77
CA LEU A 103 -9.37 -2.01 3.92
C LEU A 103 -8.70 -0.70 3.56
N ILE A 104 -9.40 0.43 3.73
CA ILE A 104 -8.87 1.76 3.51
C ILE A 104 -8.48 2.42 4.83
N VAL A 105 -7.28 3.00 4.89
CA VAL A 105 -6.81 3.82 6.01
C VAL A 105 -6.61 5.24 5.53
N CYS A 106 -7.16 6.19 6.28
CA CYS A 106 -7.07 7.60 5.97
C CYS A 106 -6.34 8.38 7.07
N SER A 107 -5.62 9.41 6.63
CA SER A 107 -4.95 10.39 7.48
C SER A 107 -5.33 11.79 7.00
N HIS A 108 -5.80 12.64 7.91
CA HIS A 108 -6.27 14.01 7.61
C HIS A 108 -7.27 14.12 6.44
N GLY A 109 -8.10 13.09 6.23
CA GLY A 109 -9.10 13.04 5.16
C GLY A 109 -8.57 12.61 3.79
N ALA A 110 -7.28 12.33 3.66
CA ALA A 110 -6.67 11.71 2.48
C ALA A 110 -6.53 10.19 2.67
N VAL A 111 -6.59 9.43 1.58
CA VAL A 111 -6.22 8.00 1.62
C VAL A 111 -4.71 7.90 1.81
N GLU A 112 -4.30 7.16 2.84
CA GLU A 112 -2.89 6.92 3.18
C GLU A 112 -2.47 5.49 2.85
N GLU A 113 -3.32 4.51 3.17
CA GLU A 113 -3.07 3.11 2.83
C GLU A 113 -4.31 2.44 2.26
N LEU A 114 -4.08 1.54 1.30
CA LEU A 114 -5.06 0.58 0.79
C LEU A 114 -4.48 -0.80 1.04
N ARG A 115 -5.17 -1.60 1.85
CA ARG A 115 -4.74 -2.93 2.28
C ARG A 115 -5.65 -3.98 1.66
N ILE A 116 -5.06 -5.02 1.08
CA ILE A 116 -5.77 -6.21 0.62
C ILE A 116 -5.27 -7.44 1.37
N CYS A 117 -6.14 -8.43 1.52
CA CYS A 117 -5.85 -9.65 2.24
C CYS A 117 -5.80 -10.85 1.30
N PHE A 118 -4.97 -11.82 1.68
CA PHE A 118 -4.78 -13.05 0.92
C PHE A 118 -4.94 -14.27 1.82
N HIS A 119 -5.35 -15.38 1.22
CA HIS A 119 -5.09 -16.71 1.76
C HIS A 119 -3.61 -17.07 1.61
N LYS A 120 -3.17 -18.17 2.24
CA LYS A 120 -1.77 -18.62 2.19
C LYS A 120 -1.32 -19.07 0.79
N ASP A 121 -2.26 -19.29 -0.12
CA ASP A 121 -2.06 -19.60 -1.53
C ASP A 121 -2.10 -18.35 -2.44
N PHE A 122 -2.12 -17.16 -1.83
CA PHE A 122 -2.17 -15.86 -2.51
C PHE A 122 -3.43 -15.59 -3.34
N GLN A 123 -4.52 -16.33 -3.09
CA GLN A 123 -5.84 -15.94 -3.58
C GLN A 123 -6.40 -14.79 -2.74
N PRO A 124 -6.97 -13.74 -3.37
CA PRO A 124 -7.60 -12.64 -2.65
C PRO A 124 -8.71 -13.13 -1.72
N ARG A 125 -8.86 -12.45 -0.58
CA ARG A 125 -9.97 -12.65 0.36
C ARG A 125 -10.29 -11.36 1.06
N ASP A 126 -11.51 -11.27 1.58
CA ASP A 126 -11.90 -10.13 2.40
C ASP A 126 -11.02 -10.05 3.66
N CYS A 127 -10.60 -8.82 3.97
CA CYS A 127 -9.92 -8.56 5.23
C CYS A 127 -10.88 -8.73 6.40
N VAL A 128 -10.37 -9.22 7.53
CA VAL A 128 -11.16 -9.28 8.77
C VAL A 128 -11.34 -7.85 9.25
N ALA A 129 -12.58 -7.35 9.25
CA ALA A 129 -12.92 -6.09 9.91
C ALA A 129 -12.60 -6.26 11.40
N ASP A 130 -11.73 -5.41 11.95
CA ASP A 130 -11.32 -5.49 13.35
C ASP A 130 -12.58 -5.43 14.23
N ALA A 131 -12.76 -6.39 15.14
CA ALA A 131 -13.91 -6.47 16.04
C ALA A 131 -14.01 -5.27 17.01
N SER A 132 -12.99 -4.43 17.06
CA SER A 132 -13.00 -3.12 17.76
C SER A 132 -13.66 -1.99 16.95
N SER A 133 -13.94 -2.22 15.66
CA SER A 133 -14.81 -1.38 14.85
C SER A 133 -16.25 -1.83 15.10
N HIS A 134 -17.01 -1.08 15.89
CA HIS A 134 -18.46 -1.26 15.97
C HIS A 134 -19.09 -0.92 14.60
N GLY A 135 -19.12 -1.90 13.70
CA GLY A 135 -19.65 -1.76 12.35
C GLY A 135 -18.92 -2.64 11.35
N ASN A 136 -19.65 -3.15 10.37
CA ASN A 136 -19.13 -3.90 9.22
C ASN A 136 -18.38 -2.96 8.25
N THR A 137 -17.44 -2.16 8.78
CA THR A 137 -16.81 -1.05 8.07
C THR A 137 -15.44 -1.47 7.55
N PHE A 138 -15.35 -1.60 6.23
CA PHE A 138 -14.13 -1.87 5.45
C PHE A 138 -13.24 -0.62 5.29
N ALA A 139 -13.35 0.32 6.23
CA ALA A 139 -12.54 1.53 6.31
C ALA A 139 -12.25 1.81 7.79
N SER A 140 -11.06 2.34 8.07
CA SER A 140 -10.76 2.83 9.42
C SER A 140 -11.77 3.91 9.83
N SER A 141 -12.03 4.03 11.12
CA SER A 141 -12.92 5.08 11.67
C SER A 141 -12.46 6.50 11.32
N SER A 142 -11.20 6.66 10.89
CA SER A 142 -10.62 7.93 10.45
C SER A 142 -11.00 8.35 9.02
N CYS A 143 -11.59 7.48 8.22
CA CYS A 143 -11.95 7.80 6.84
C CYS A 143 -13.31 8.55 6.75
N PRO A 144 -13.33 9.80 6.23
CA PRO A 144 -14.58 10.50 5.93
C PRO A 144 -15.34 9.86 4.75
N ARG A 145 -16.61 10.23 4.55
CA ARG A 145 -17.42 9.76 3.40
C ARG A 145 -16.83 10.15 2.05
N TYR A 146 -16.12 11.26 2.00
CA TYR A 146 -15.41 11.77 0.83
C TYR A 146 -13.94 12.00 1.18
N VAL A 147 -13.05 11.36 0.44
CA VAL A 147 -11.61 11.35 0.69
C VAL A 147 -10.85 12.01 -0.46
N SER A 148 -9.68 12.58 -0.18
CA SER A 148 -8.76 13.06 -1.21
C SER A 148 -7.73 11.99 -1.60
N LEU A 149 -7.28 12.07 -2.86
CA LEU A 149 -6.14 11.34 -3.39
C LEU A 149 -5.11 12.38 -3.87
N PRO A 150 -4.25 12.92 -2.99
CA PRO A 150 -3.41 14.06 -3.33
C PRO A 150 -2.41 13.73 -4.46
N GLU A 151 -2.08 14.72 -5.27
CA GLU A 151 -1.00 14.60 -6.25
C GLU A 151 0.35 14.55 -5.54
N TYR A 152 1.32 13.88 -6.16
CA TYR A 152 2.68 13.90 -5.66
C TYR A 152 3.30 15.30 -5.84
N THR A 153 3.47 16.02 -4.74
CA THR A 153 4.29 17.23 -4.70
C THR A 153 5.73 16.80 -4.41
N GLY A 154 6.55 16.66 -5.46
CA GLY A 154 7.99 16.51 -5.26
C GLY A 154 8.54 17.70 -4.48
N ASN A 155 9.56 17.48 -3.63
CA ASN A 155 10.24 18.55 -2.91
C ASN A 155 10.76 19.62 -3.91
N GLY A 156 10.00 20.70 -4.08
CA GLY A 156 10.45 22.02 -4.53
C GLY A 156 11.00 22.15 -5.96
N HIS A 157 10.13 22.10 -6.98
CA HIS A 157 10.13 23.13 -8.03
C HIS A 157 8.72 23.24 -8.61
N GLY A 158 8.01 24.30 -8.24
CA GLY A 158 6.75 24.64 -8.87
C GLY A 158 6.99 24.94 -10.35
N SER A 159 6.64 23.99 -11.22
CA SER A 159 6.43 24.30 -12.62
C SER A 159 5.10 25.04 -12.72
N THR A 160 5.19 26.36 -12.85
CA THR A 160 4.10 27.17 -13.38
C THR A 160 3.64 26.55 -14.68
N ALA A 161 2.45 25.96 -14.67
CA ALA A 161 1.77 25.54 -15.88
C ALA A 161 1.38 26.81 -16.66
N THR A 162 2.16 27.11 -17.69
CA THR A 162 1.79 28.07 -18.72
C THR A 162 0.57 27.51 -19.45
N LYS A 163 -0.59 28.14 -19.27
CA LYS A 163 -1.74 27.95 -20.17
C LYS A 163 -1.33 28.51 -21.54
N THR A 164 -1.27 27.65 -22.55
CA THR A 164 -1.47 28.01 -23.96
C THR A 164 -2.94 27.87 -24.33
#